data_AF-A0A957F839-F1
#
_entry.id   AF-A0A957F839-F1
#
_cell.length_a   1.000
_cell.length_b   1.000
_cell.length_c   1.000
_cell.angle_alpha   90.00
_cell.angle_beta   90.00
_cell.angle_gamma   90.00
#
_symmetry.space_group_name_H-M   'P 1'
#
loop_
_entity.id
_entity.type
_entity.pdbx_description
1 polymer ?
#
loop_
_entity_poly.entity_id
_entity_poly.type
_entity_poly.pdbx_seq_one_letter_code
_entity_poly.pdbx_strand_id
1 'polypeptide(L)' 'MAQEQNPYANDQVPARWKNLFTNDEWFMHDIVVKSTYGFLVIAIIAHILVLLWKPWLQ' A
#
# COMPACT_ATOMS: atom_id res chain seq x y z
N MET A 1 -2.33 34.11 -1.55
CA MET A 1 -1.04 33.80 -2.21
C MET A 1 -1.03 32.31 -2.43
N ALA A 2 -1.19 31.85 -3.68
CA ALA A 2 -1.06 30.43 -4.00
C ALA A 2 0.40 30.04 -3.75
N GLN A 3 0.64 29.08 -2.87
CA GLN A 3 2.00 28.60 -2.61
C GLN A 3 2.50 27.90 -3.87
N GLU A 4 3.63 28.37 -4.41
CA GLU A 4 4.31 27.72 -5.52
C GLU A 4 4.83 26.36 -5.04
N GLN A 5 4.04 25.32 -5.29
CA GLN A 5 4.33 23.95 -4.87
C GLN A 5 5.51 23.46 -5.71
N ASN A 6 6.73 23.53 -5.16
CA ASN A 6 7.95 23.14 -5.86
C ASN A 6 7.88 21.65 -6.22
N PRO A 7 7.71 21.29 -7.52
CA PRO A 7 7.48 19.90 -7.94
C PRO A 7 8.72 19.02 -7.77
N TYR A 8 9.87 19.60 -7.41
CA TYR A 8 11.14 18.92 -7.20
C TYR A 8 11.43 18.56 -5.74
N ALA A 9 10.60 18.98 -4.79
CA ALA A 9 10.76 18.68 -3.36
C ALA A 9 10.26 17.26 -2.97
N ASN A 10 10.15 16.34 -3.93
CA ASN A 10 9.70 14.97 -3.73
C ASN A 10 10.82 14.08 -3.14
N ASP A 11 11.29 14.44 -1.95
CA ASP A 11 12.42 13.77 -1.28
C ASP A 11 12.02 12.44 -0.64
N GLN A 12 10.76 12.27 -0.28
CA GLN A 12 10.24 11.04 0.34
C GLN A 12 9.85 9.99 -0.70
N VAL A 13 9.74 10.40 -1.97
CA VAL A 13 9.43 9.52 -3.09
C VAL A 13 10.71 8.88 -3.63
N PRO A 14 10.80 7.55 -3.75
CA PRO A 14 11.95 6.89 -4.36
C PRO A 14 12.20 7.39 -5.80
N ALA A 15 13.46 7.48 -6.21
CA ALA A 15 13.88 8.08 -7.49
C ALA A 15 13.09 7.55 -8.72
N ARG A 16 12.78 6.26 -8.75
CA ARG A 16 11.99 5.60 -9.82
C ARG A 16 10.55 6.11 -9.94
N TRP A 17 9.99 6.72 -8.89
CA TRP A 17 8.59 7.12 -8.79
C TRP A 17 8.40 8.63 -8.66
N LYS A 18 9.47 9.42 -8.59
CA LYS A 18 9.42 10.89 -8.40
C LYS A 18 8.65 11.63 -9.50
N ASN A 19 8.58 11.06 -10.70
CA ASN A 19 7.85 11.64 -11.83
C ASN A 19 6.33 11.38 -11.79
N LEU A 20 5.86 10.50 -10.91
CA LEU A 20 4.47 10.04 -10.88
C LEU A 20 3.71 10.47 -9.63
N PHE A 21 4.42 10.77 -8.54
CA PHE A 21 3.80 11.09 -7.25
C PHE A 21 4.47 12.28 -6.59
N THR A 22 3.66 13.06 -5.89
CA THR A 22 4.09 14.02 -4.87
C THR A 22 4.35 13.32 -3.53
N ASN A 23 5.00 13.99 -2.57
CA ASN A 23 5.22 13.43 -1.23
C ASN A 23 3.91 13.02 -0.52
N ASP A 24 2.88 13.85 -0.59
CA ASP A 24 1.59 13.59 0.07
C ASP A 24 0.88 12.37 -0.54
N GLU A 25 0.89 12.25 -1.87
CA GLU A 25 0.33 11.10 -2.58
C GLU A 25 1.13 9.83 -2.29
N TRP A 26 2.46 9.93 -2.24
CA TRP A 26 3.33 8.81 -1.93
C TRP A 26 3.13 8.31 -0.49
N PHE A 27 2.92 9.21 0.47
CA PHE A 27 2.60 8.86 1.85
C PHE A 27 1.30 8.04 1.95
N MET A 28 0.22 8.51 1.32
CA MET A 28 -1.05 7.78 1.29
C MET A 28 -0.92 6.44 0.56
N HIS A 29 -0.21 6.43 -0.57
CA HIS A 29 0.05 5.20 -1.32
C HIS A 29 0.80 4.16 -0.48
N ASP A 30 1.86 4.57 0.22
CA ASP A 30 2.65 3.66 1.06
C ASP A 30 1.82 3.04 2.19
N ILE A 31 0.94 3.82 2.83
CA ILE A 31 0.01 3.32 3.85
C ILE A 31 -0.95 2.29 3.27
N VAL A 32 -1.61 2.61 2.16
CA VAL A 32 -2.60 1.73 1.54
C VAL A 32 -1.95 0.43 1.06
N VAL A 33 -0.77 0.51 0.43
CA VAL A 33 -0.04 -0.67 -0.04
C VAL A 33 0.37 -1.56 1.14
N LYS A 34 0.98 -1.01 2.19
CA LYS A 34 1.41 -1.80 3.36
C LYS A 34 0.23 -2.43 4.10
N SER A 35 -0.86 -1.70 4.29
CA SER A 35 -2.07 -2.23 4.95
C SER A 35 -2.75 -3.31 4.11
N THR A 36 -2.83 -3.13 2.78
CA THR A 36 -3.39 -4.15 1.86
C THR A 36 -2.59 -5.45 1.90
N TYR A 37 -1.25 -5.36 1.81
CA TYR A 37 -0.41 -6.55 1.90
C TYR A 37 -0.51 -7.23 3.28
N GLY A 38 -0.55 -6.45 4.37
CA GLY A 38 -0.76 -6.99 5.72
C GLY A 38 -2.10 -7.74 5.84
N PHE A 39 -3.18 -7.14 5.34
CA PHE A 39 -4.50 -7.77 5.32
C PHE A 39 -4.53 -9.04 4.48
N LEU A 40 -3.97 -9.01 3.26
CA LEU A 40 -3.97 -10.18 2.37
C LEU A 40 -3.22 -11.37 2.96
N VAL A 41 -2.07 -11.15 3.62
CA VAL A 41 -1.33 -12.21 4.30
C VAL A 41 -2.18 -12.84 5.41
N ILE A 42 -2.79 -12.02 6.27
CA ILE A 42 -3.65 -12.51 7.35
C ILE A 42 -4.86 -13.26 6.78
N ALA A 43 -5.48 -12.72 5.74
CA ALA A 43 -6.62 -13.34 5.08
C ALA A 43 -6.25 -14.71 4.51
N ILE A 44 -5.13 -14.83 3.78
CA ILE A 44 -4.68 -16.11 3.23
C ILE A 44 -4.47 -17.14 4.35
N ILE A 45 -3.78 -16.77 5.43
CA ILE A 45 -3.56 -17.65 6.58
C ILE A 45 -4.91 -18.09 7.19
N ALA A 46 -5.83 -17.15 7.40
CA ALA A 46 -7.14 -17.46 7.95
C ALA A 46 -7.92 -18.43 7.05
N HIS A 47 -7.92 -18.22 5.72
CA HIS A 47 -8.59 -19.11 4.79
C HIS A 47 -7.94 -20.50 4.74
N ILE A 48 -6.61 -20.60 4.80
CA ILE A 48 -5.91 -21.90 4.87
C ILE A 48 -6.31 -22.65 6.15
N LEU A 49 -6.33 -21.97 7.30
CA LEU A 49 -6.72 -22.58 8.57
C LEU A 49 -8.17 -23.07 8.56
N VAL A 50 -9.10 -22.29 7.99
CA VAL A 50 -10.50 -22.70 7.82
C VAL A 50 -10.61 -23.91 6.88
N LEU A 51 -9.89 -23.90 5.76
CA LEU A 51 -9.88 -25.02 4.81
C LEU A 51 -9.38 -26.33 5.45
N LEU A 52 -8.39 -26.25 6.34
CA LEU A 52 -7.88 -27.42 7.07
C LEU A 52 -8.85 -27.90 8.17
N TRP A 53 -9.57 -27.00 8.83
CA TRP A 53 -10.45 -27.37 9.95
C TRP A 53 -11.78 -27.98 9.48
N LYS A 54 -12.41 -27.38 8.47
CA LYS A 54 -13.64 -27.93 7.86
C LYS A 54 -13.65 -27.52 6.39
N PRO A 55 -13.14 -28.37 5.48
CA PRO A 55 -13.06 -28.04 4.07
C PRO A 55 -14.44 -27.67 3.54
N TRP A 56 -14.52 -26.50 2.92
CA TRP A 56 -15.78 -25.95 2.44
C TRP A 56 -16.31 -26.68 1.19
N LEU A 57 -15.41 -27.32 0.45
CA LEU A 57 -15.67 -28.23 -0.67
C LEU A 57 -15.67 -29.70 -0.19
N GLN A 58 -16.63 -30.05 0.66
CA GLN A 58 -17.05 -31.44 0.89
C GLN A 58 -18.44 -31.66 0.34
#